data_AF-A0A2D5Z7N4-F1
#
_entry.id   AF-A0A2D5Z7N4-F1
#
_cell.length_a   1.000
_cell.length_b   1.000
_cell.length_c   1.000
_cell.angle_alpha   90.00
_cell.angle_beta   90.00
_cell.angle_gamma   90.00
#
_symmetry.space_group_name_H-M   'P 1'
#
loop_
_entity.id
_entity.type
_entity.pdbx_description
1 polymer ?
#
loop_
_entity_poly.entity_id
_entity_poly.type
_entity_poly.pdbx_seq_one_letter_code
_entity_poly.pdbx_strand_id
1 'polypeptide(L)'
;MRLLQPDRHVAAFAAVLIAIGFCQAAPGQMTITEVGLLEDQLELVNTGATTIDMSTWWWCNRVNGSPFYSAVNASTIEASLSTTTSLASVAPGDIVVFNLSSTILRDPNGELGLYNTNSFGSASAIEDYVLWGANGIRDLTAQTAGIWIDNDSIDHSSLVLGETIQLIAGLPGHQAAHYAIGPSSLGVDNSIPEPATLGLLLAGLAFAGRRC
;
A
#
# COMPACT_ATOMS: atom_id res chain seq x y z
N MET A 1 37.14 1.13 74.99
CA MET A 1 37.28 1.83 73.70
C MET A 1 36.71 0.92 72.62
N ARG A 2 35.44 1.10 72.26
CA ARG A 2 34.67 0.20 71.39
C ARG A 2 34.53 0.91 70.04
N LEU A 3 35.17 0.38 69.00
CA LEU A 3 35.17 0.95 67.64
C LEU A 3 33.78 0.76 67.02
N LEU A 4 33.13 1.85 66.65
CA LEU A 4 31.89 1.89 65.87
C LEU A 4 32.22 1.59 64.40
N GLN A 5 31.61 0.55 63.83
CA GLN A 5 31.65 0.29 62.39
C GLN A 5 30.70 1.25 61.65
N PRO A 6 31.07 1.78 60.47
CA PRO A 6 30.18 2.61 59.67
C PRO A 6 29.22 1.72 58.85
N ASP A 7 27.92 1.91 59.10
CA ASP A 7 26.85 1.31 58.31
C ASP A 7 26.87 1.84 56.88
N ARG A 8 27.14 0.93 55.94
CA ARG A 8 27.13 1.18 54.50
C ARG A 8 25.69 1.03 54.01
N HIS A 9 24.91 2.10 54.14
CA HIS A 9 23.63 2.20 53.42
C HIS A 9 23.93 2.39 51.92
N VAL A 10 23.97 1.27 51.20
CA VAL A 10 23.94 1.21 49.75
C VAL A 10 22.55 1.63 49.29
N ALA A 11 22.39 2.91 48.94
CA ALA A 11 21.20 3.40 48.27
C ALA A 11 21.29 3.03 46.78
N ALA A 12 20.73 1.87 46.43
CA ALA A 12 20.53 1.48 45.04
C ALA A 12 19.36 2.29 44.46
N PHE A 13 19.68 3.36 43.73
CA PHE A 13 18.71 4.08 42.90
C PHE A 13 18.43 3.25 41.64
N ALA A 14 17.32 2.51 41.63
CA ALA A 14 16.78 1.88 40.44
C ALA A 14 16.06 2.94 39.59
N ALA A 15 16.70 3.37 38.49
CA ALA A 15 16.07 4.22 37.49
C ALA A 15 15.10 3.37 36.65
N VAL A 16 13.80 3.54 36.86
CA VAL A 16 12.75 2.99 35.99
C VAL A 16 12.63 3.91 34.77
N LEU A 17 13.22 3.50 33.64
CA LEU A 17 12.99 4.10 32.34
C LEU A 17 11.62 3.65 31.83
N ILE A 18 10.62 4.51 31.96
CA ILE A 18 9.32 4.33 31.29
C ILE A 18 9.53 4.70 29.83
N ALA A 19 9.61 3.69 28.96
CA ALA A 19 9.54 3.89 27.52
C ALA A 19 8.09 4.27 27.17
N ILE A 20 7.82 5.57 27.02
CA ILE A 20 6.60 6.05 26.39
C ILE A 20 6.76 5.74 24.90
N GLY A 21 6.23 4.58 24.48
CA GLY A 21 6.12 4.24 23.07
C GLY A 21 5.14 5.20 22.41
N PHE A 22 5.64 6.11 21.57
CA PHE A 22 4.80 6.87 20.67
C PHE A 22 4.21 5.87 19.66
N CYS A 23 2.90 5.63 19.75
CA CYS A 23 2.16 5.00 18.67
C CYS A 23 2.12 6.02 17.52
N GLN A 24 3.10 5.97 16.63
CA GLN A 24 3.01 6.73 15.38
C GLN A 24 1.89 6.09 14.55
N ALA A 25 0.92 6.91 14.14
CA ALA A 25 -0.05 6.47 13.15
C ALA A 25 0.72 6.05 11.90
N ALA A 26 0.35 4.90 11.33
CA ALA A 26 0.93 4.46 10.06
C ALA A 26 0.72 5.55 8.99
N PRO A 27 1.70 5.82 8.12
CA PRO A 27 1.52 6.77 7.05
C PRO A 27 0.37 6.34 6.14
N GLY A 28 -0.15 7.28 5.35
CA GLY A 28 -1.01 6.95 4.23
C GLY A 28 -0.25 6.06 3.24
N GLN A 29 -0.92 5.04 2.70
CA GLN A 29 -0.40 4.16 1.68
C GLN A 29 -1.48 3.98 0.61
N MET A 30 -1.17 4.30 -0.64
CA MET A 30 -2.03 3.94 -1.76
C MET A 30 -1.58 2.59 -2.30
N THR A 31 -2.54 1.71 -2.56
CA THR A 31 -2.30 0.37 -3.09
C THR A 31 -3.14 0.15 -4.35
N ILE A 32 -2.53 -0.38 -5.40
CA ILE A 32 -3.16 -0.90 -6.60
C ILE A 32 -3.78 -2.25 -6.23
N THR A 33 -5.09 -2.26 -6.08
CA THR A 33 -5.83 -3.45 -5.65
C THR A 33 -6.40 -4.23 -6.82
N GLU A 34 -6.66 -3.59 -7.95
CA GLU A 34 -7.23 -4.27 -9.11
C GLU A 34 -6.82 -3.61 -10.44
N VAL A 35 -6.47 -4.43 -11.44
CA VAL A 35 -6.06 -3.99 -12.77
C VAL A 35 -6.91 -4.72 -13.82
N GLY A 36 -7.79 -3.97 -14.50
CA GLY A 36 -8.58 -4.43 -15.63
C GLY A 36 -7.86 -4.20 -16.95
N LEU A 37 -7.07 -5.17 -17.39
CA LEU A 37 -6.23 -5.06 -18.59
C LEU A 37 -7.04 -4.87 -19.88
N LEU A 38 -8.24 -5.46 -19.99
CA LEU A 38 -9.06 -5.43 -21.20
C LEU A 38 -10.00 -4.21 -21.25
N GLU A 39 -10.39 -3.72 -20.08
CA GLU A 39 -11.29 -2.58 -19.88
C GLU A 39 -10.53 -1.26 -19.68
N ASP A 40 -9.20 -1.28 -19.55
CA ASP A 40 -8.34 -0.14 -19.19
C ASP A 40 -8.76 0.53 -17.86
N GLN A 41 -9.14 -0.29 -16.88
CA GLN A 41 -9.57 0.16 -15.55
C GLN A 41 -8.53 -0.18 -14.49
N LEU A 42 -8.46 0.68 -13.47
CA LEU A 42 -7.52 0.54 -12.35
C LEU A 42 -8.22 0.94 -11.06
N GLU A 43 -8.09 0.14 -10.01
CA GLU A 43 -8.52 0.47 -8.67
C GLU A 43 -7.33 0.79 -7.77
N LEU A 44 -7.45 1.89 -7.03
CA LEU A 44 -6.60 2.19 -5.90
C LEU A 44 -7.40 2.20 -4.60
N VAL A 45 -6.77 1.75 -3.51
CA VAL A 45 -7.28 1.88 -2.15
C VAL A 45 -6.24 2.56 -1.26
N ASN A 46 -6.67 3.50 -0.41
CA ASN A 46 -5.81 3.99 0.68
C ASN A 46 -5.81 2.96 1.82
N THR A 47 -4.80 2.10 1.86
CA THR A 47 -4.63 1.05 2.87
C THR A 47 -3.94 1.56 4.14
N GLY A 48 -3.48 2.81 4.15
CA GLY A 48 -2.83 3.44 5.30
C GLY A 48 -3.80 4.06 6.30
N ALA A 49 -3.27 4.66 7.36
CA ALA A 49 -4.08 5.22 8.46
C ALA A 49 -4.34 6.73 8.35
N THR A 50 -3.83 7.40 7.33
CA THR A 50 -4.01 8.85 7.13
C THR A 50 -4.51 9.19 5.74
N THR A 51 -5.25 10.30 5.62
CA THR A 51 -5.70 10.86 4.33
C THR A 51 -4.51 11.25 3.44
N ILE A 52 -4.64 10.98 2.13
CA ILE A 52 -3.61 11.26 1.13
C ILE A 52 -4.12 12.29 0.12
N ASP A 53 -3.24 13.21 -0.27
CA ASP A 53 -3.42 14.08 -1.43
C ASP A 53 -2.59 13.54 -2.61
N MET A 54 -3.30 13.05 -3.62
CA MET A 54 -2.77 12.50 -4.87
C MET A 54 -2.89 13.46 -6.06
N SER A 55 -3.29 14.71 -5.82
CA SER A 55 -3.59 15.67 -6.90
C SER A 55 -2.40 15.95 -7.83
N THR A 56 -1.18 15.71 -7.36
CA THR A 56 0.07 15.90 -8.10
C THR A 56 0.80 14.61 -8.47
N TRP A 57 0.18 13.45 -8.24
CA TRP A 57 0.78 12.14 -8.47
C TRP A 57 0.76 11.77 -9.96
N TRP A 58 1.53 10.74 -10.32
CA TRP A 58 1.82 10.36 -11.70
C TRP A 58 1.70 8.86 -11.91
N TRP A 59 1.19 8.49 -13.08
CA TRP A 59 1.32 7.14 -13.63
C TRP A 59 2.66 6.99 -14.34
N CYS A 60 3.25 5.82 -14.19
CA CYS A 60 4.37 5.37 -15.00
C CYS A 60 4.02 4.00 -15.59
N ASN A 61 3.94 3.93 -16.90
CA ASN A 61 3.86 2.66 -17.60
C ASN A 61 4.87 2.73 -18.75
N ARG A 62 5.86 1.82 -18.75
CA ARG A 62 6.80 1.68 -19.86
C ARG A 62 6.58 0.37 -20.56
N VAL A 63 5.66 0.38 -21.51
CA VAL A 63 5.39 -0.80 -22.30
C VAL A 63 5.50 -0.46 -23.79
N ASN A 64 5.94 -1.42 -24.60
CA ASN A 64 6.19 -1.25 -26.04
C ASN A 64 7.24 -0.21 -26.42
N GLY A 65 8.20 0.07 -25.53
CA GLY A 65 9.27 1.05 -25.79
C GLY A 65 8.79 2.51 -25.87
N SER A 66 7.51 2.79 -25.63
CA SER A 66 6.97 4.15 -25.55
C SER A 66 6.55 4.44 -24.11
N PRO A 67 7.18 5.42 -23.43
CA PRO A 67 6.79 5.75 -22.08
C PRO A 67 5.43 6.43 -22.05
N PHE A 68 4.54 5.95 -21.18
CA PHE A 68 3.33 6.64 -20.78
C PHE A 68 3.51 7.23 -19.38
N TYR A 69 3.54 8.57 -19.32
CA TYR A 69 3.73 9.35 -18.09
C TYR A 69 2.67 10.44 -18.02
N SER A 70 1.50 10.13 -17.48
CA SER A 70 0.47 11.14 -17.23
C SER A 70 0.31 11.40 -15.75
N ALA A 71 -0.07 12.62 -15.41
CA ALA A 71 -0.56 12.91 -14.07
C ALA A 71 -1.82 12.08 -13.79
N VAL A 72 -2.02 11.65 -12.54
CA VAL A 72 -3.21 10.91 -12.10
C VAL A 72 -4.48 11.71 -12.34
N ASN A 73 -4.41 13.03 -12.14
CA ASN A 73 -5.52 13.95 -12.36
C ASN A 73 -5.93 14.15 -13.84
N ALA A 74 -5.16 13.60 -14.79
CA ALA A 74 -5.54 13.57 -16.20
C ALA A 74 -6.39 12.34 -16.55
N SER A 75 -6.46 11.34 -15.66
CA SER A 75 -7.33 10.17 -15.80
C SER A 75 -8.77 10.50 -15.40
N THR A 76 -9.72 9.76 -15.97
CA THR A 76 -11.13 9.91 -15.60
C THR A 76 -11.43 9.00 -14.42
N ILE A 77 -12.00 9.53 -13.34
CA ILE A 77 -12.47 8.71 -12.21
C ILE A 77 -13.83 8.11 -12.59
N GLU A 78 -13.98 6.80 -12.42
CA GLU A 78 -15.26 6.11 -12.55
C GLU A 78 -16.07 6.30 -11.26
N ALA A 79 -16.86 7.36 -11.24
CA ALA A 79 -17.60 7.78 -10.06
C ALA A 79 -18.62 6.73 -9.57
N SER A 80 -19.12 5.85 -10.46
CA SER A 80 -20.08 4.82 -10.06
C SER A 80 -19.45 3.64 -9.30
N LEU A 81 -18.13 3.49 -9.40
CA LEU A 81 -17.35 2.43 -8.74
C LEU A 81 -16.45 2.98 -7.62
N SER A 82 -16.38 4.30 -7.43
CA SER A 82 -15.48 4.91 -6.43
C SER A 82 -16.24 5.33 -5.18
N THR A 83 -15.63 5.22 -4.00
CA THR A 83 -16.19 5.79 -2.75
C THR A 83 -15.91 7.29 -2.65
N THR A 84 -14.87 7.78 -3.34
CA THR A 84 -14.52 9.18 -3.44
C THR A 84 -14.11 9.55 -4.87
N THR A 85 -14.40 10.78 -5.28
CA THR A 85 -13.91 11.35 -6.54
C THR A 85 -12.90 12.49 -6.30
N SER A 86 -12.47 12.68 -5.05
CA SER A 86 -11.53 13.74 -4.66
C SER A 86 -10.13 13.17 -4.51
N LEU A 87 -9.22 13.54 -5.41
CA LEU A 87 -7.80 13.19 -5.29
C LEU A 87 -7.08 13.98 -4.19
N ALA A 88 -7.62 15.11 -3.74
CA ALA A 88 -6.98 15.95 -2.73
C ALA A 88 -7.20 15.45 -1.29
N SER A 89 -8.08 14.45 -1.11
CA SER A 89 -8.45 13.94 0.20
C SER A 89 -8.99 12.52 0.08
N VAL A 90 -8.11 11.56 -0.20
CA VAL A 90 -8.43 10.13 -0.21
C VAL A 90 -8.26 9.60 1.22
N ALA A 91 -9.35 9.35 1.93
CA ALA A 91 -9.34 8.89 3.33
C ALA A 91 -8.93 7.41 3.42
N PRO A 92 -8.50 6.92 4.61
CA PRO A 92 -8.30 5.49 4.84
C PRO A 92 -9.51 4.66 4.41
N GLY A 93 -9.27 3.61 3.62
CA GLY A 93 -10.30 2.73 3.06
C GLY A 93 -11.07 3.29 1.86
N ASP A 94 -10.79 4.53 1.42
CA ASP A 94 -11.41 5.02 0.19
C ASP A 94 -10.91 4.26 -1.04
N ILE A 95 -11.85 3.94 -1.92
CA ILE A 95 -11.64 3.32 -3.22
C ILE A 95 -11.74 4.39 -4.31
N VAL A 96 -10.75 4.44 -5.18
CA VAL A 96 -10.76 5.28 -6.38
C VAL A 96 -10.53 4.40 -7.60
N VAL A 97 -11.55 4.31 -8.46
CA VAL A 97 -11.45 3.58 -9.73
C VAL A 97 -11.21 4.58 -10.85
N PHE A 98 -10.21 4.31 -11.68
CA PHE A 98 -9.86 5.11 -12.84
C PHE A 98 -10.21 4.38 -14.13
N ASN A 99 -10.81 5.10 -15.07
CA ASN A 99 -10.79 4.77 -16.49
C ASN A 99 -9.53 5.42 -17.09
N LEU A 100 -8.51 4.63 -17.38
CA LEU A 100 -7.29 5.11 -18.01
C LEU A 100 -7.51 5.33 -19.51
N SER A 101 -6.76 6.24 -20.13
CA SER A 101 -6.90 6.45 -21.57
C SER A 101 -6.55 5.16 -22.33
N SER A 102 -7.40 4.79 -23.28
CA SER A 102 -7.39 3.47 -23.91
C SER A 102 -6.01 3.02 -24.37
N THR A 103 -5.69 1.74 -24.09
CA THR A 103 -4.49 0.96 -24.48
C THR A 103 -3.24 1.08 -23.61
N ILE A 104 -3.28 1.73 -22.45
CA ILE A 104 -2.11 1.75 -21.55
C ILE A 104 -1.87 0.37 -20.93
N LEU A 105 -2.95 -0.32 -20.55
CA LEU A 105 -2.86 -1.59 -19.80
C LEU A 105 -2.90 -2.83 -20.70
N ARG A 106 -3.29 -2.69 -21.97
CA ARG A 106 -3.59 -3.83 -22.87
C ARG A 106 -2.39 -4.63 -23.35
N ASP A 107 -1.17 -4.24 -23.01
CA ASP A 107 -0.01 -4.97 -23.47
C ASP A 107 0.15 -6.33 -22.76
N PRO A 108 0.54 -7.40 -23.48
CA PRO A 108 0.83 -8.70 -22.87
C PRO A 108 1.95 -8.68 -21.82
N ASN A 109 2.90 -7.74 -21.90
CA ASN A 109 4.04 -7.62 -21.00
C ASN A 109 4.09 -6.19 -20.46
N GLY A 110 3.39 -5.95 -19.34
CA GLY A 110 3.16 -4.60 -18.89
C GLY A 110 3.48 -4.33 -17.44
N GLU A 111 3.71 -3.06 -17.15
CA GLU A 111 3.92 -2.54 -15.81
C GLU A 111 3.02 -1.33 -15.55
N LEU A 112 2.70 -1.09 -14.29
CA LEU A 112 2.16 0.17 -13.85
C LEU A 112 2.75 0.53 -12.50
N GLY A 113 3.44 1.66 -12.45
CA GLY A 113 3.90 2.29 -11.22
C GLY A 113 3.10 3.56 -10.91
N LEU A 114 2.77 3.72 -9.64
CA LEU A 114 2.18 4.92 -9.07
C LEU A 114 3.29 5.73 -8.39
N TYR A 115 3.37 7.04 -8.68
CA TYR A 115 4.43 7.89 -8.16
C TYR A 115 3.89 9.18 -7.54
N ASN A 116 4.45 9.60 -6.40
CA ASN A 116 4.13 10.86 -5.74
C ASN A 116 4.69 12.10 -6.47
N THR A 117 5.67 11.91 -7.36
CA THR A 117 6.32 12.93 -8.18
C THR A 117 6.70 12.33 -9.54
N ASN A 118 6.99 13.16 -10.55
CA ASN A 118 7.42 12.68 -11.87
C ASN A 118 8.88 12.17 -11.92
N SER A 119 9.44 11.73 -10.78
CA SER A 119 10.80 11.21 -10.65
C SER A 119 10.85 9.69 -10.81
N PHE A 120 10.54 9.19 -12.00
CA PHE A 120 10.28 7.76 -12.25
C PHE A 120 11.46 6.80 -11.96
N GLY A 121 12.69 7.31 -11.82
CA GLY A 121 13.85 6.52 -11.42
C GLY A 121 14.16 6.53 -9.92
N SER A 122 13.30 7.16 -9.10
CA SER A 122 13.52 7.28 -7.66
C SER A 122 12.70 6.26 -6.88
N ALA A 123 13.37 5.46 -6.07
CA ALA A 123 12.74 4.56 -5.11
C ALA A 123 11.93 5.29 -4.04
N SER A 124 12.25 6.56 -3.75
CA SER A 124 11.47 7.37 -2.80
C SER A 124 10.24 8.04 -3.43
N ALA A 125 10.09 7.95 -4.75
CA ALA A 125 8.98 8.55 -5.47
C ALA A 125 7.91 7.54 -5.87
N ILE A 126 8.26 6.26 -5.95
CA ILE A 126 7.33 5.19 -6.28
C ILE A 126 6.56 4.78 -5.01
N GLU A 127 5.24 4.74 -5.13
CA GLU A 127 4.31 4.50 -4.02
C GLU A 127 3.70 3.10 -4.11
N ASP A 128 3.42 2.64 -5.33
CA ASP A 128 3.04 1.25 -5.59
C ASP A 128 3.42 0.83 -7.02
N TYR A 129 3.43 -0.48 -7.27
CA TYR A 129 3.85 -1.06 -8.54
C TYR A 129 3.22 -2.42 -8.78
N VAL A 130 2.82 -2.68 -10.03
CA VAL A 130 2.38 -4.01 -10.49
C VAL A 130 3.05 -4.33 -11.82
N LEU A 131 3.50 -5.57 -11.98
CA LEU A 131 4.06 -6.13 -13.21
C LEU A 131 3.28 -7.37 -13.64
N TRP A 132 2.89 -7.45 -14.90
CA TRP A 132 2.26 -8.62 -15.51
C TRP A 132 3.00 -9.05 -16.78
N GLY A 133 2.92 -10.34 -17.09
CA GLY A 133 3.64 -10.92 -18.23
C GLY A 133 5.14 -11.02 -17.95
N ALA A 134 5.94 -10.05 -18.41
CA ALA A 134 7.40 -10.05 -18.25
C ALA A 134 8.02 -8.66 -18.50
N ASN A 135 9.34 -8.54 -18.28
CA ASN A 135 10.18 -7.41 -18.68
C ASN A 135 9.79 -6.05 -18.07
N GLY A 136 9.62 -6.00 -16.76
CA GLY A 136 9.47 -4.74 -16.04
C GLY A 136 10.66 -3.81 -16.28
N ILE A 137 10.39 -2.51 -16.39
CA ILE A 137 11.43 -1.47 -16.52
C ILE A 137 11.66 -0.77 -15.17
N ARG A 138 10.63 -0.75 -14.32
CA ARG A 138 10.67 -0.10 -13.00
C ARG A 138 10.67 -1.09 -11.85
N ASP A 139 10.66 -2.39 -12.10
CA ASP A 139 10.75 -3.45 -11.10
C ASP A 139 11.99 -3.31 -10.18
N LEU A 140 13.17 -2.97 -10.72
CA LEU A 140 14.34 -2.70 -9.88
C LEU A 140 14.18 -1.43 -9.02
N THR A 141 13.45 -0.43 -9.51
CA THR A 141 13.14 0.80 -8.73
C THR A 141 12.17 0.46 -7.60
N ALA A 142 11.14 -0.34 -7.89
CA ALA A 142 10.16 -0.84 -6.94
C ALA A 142 10.79 -1.77 -5.90
N GLN A 143 11.73 -2.64 -6.31
CA GLN A 143 12.53 -3.46 -5.40
C GLN A 143 13.36 -2.60 -4.45
N THR A 144 14.01 -1.55 -4.97
CA THR A 144 14.79 -0.62 -4.13
C THR A 144 13.90 0.11 -3.11
N ALA A 145 12.63 0.34 -3.45
CA ALA A 145 11.63 0.91 -2.54
C ALA A 145 11.04 -0.12 -1.56
N GLY A 146 11.27 -1.42 -1.78
CA GLY A 146 10.74 -2.51 -0.95
C GLY A 146 9.28 -2.87 -1.21
N ILE A 147 8.72 -2.43 -2.35
CA ILE A 147 7.30 -2.60 -2.71
C ILE A 147 7.08 -3.58 -3.87
N TRP A 148 8.13 -4.16 -4.45
CA TRP A 148 8.01 -5.22 -5.45
C TRP A 148 9.24 -6.13 -5.47
N ILE A 149 9.10 -7.35 -5.99
CA ILE A 149 10.23 -8.25 -6.25
C ILE A 149 10.68 -8.11 -7.71
N ASP A 150 11.95 -7.76 -7.93
CA ASP A 150 12.54 -7.65 -9.27
C ASP A 150 12.30 -8.92 -10.12
N ASN A 151 11.92 -8.73 -11.39
CA ASN A 151 11.54 -9.80 -12.32
C ASN A 151 10.40 -10.73 -11.88
N ASP A 152 9.62 -10.37 -10.86
CA ASP A 152 8.42 -11.12 -10.46
C ASP A 152 7.19 -10.57 -11.18
N SER A 153 6.55 -11.37 -12.03
CA SER A 153 5.45 -10.93 -12.88
C SER A 153 4.22 -11.82 -12.72
N ILE A 154 3.05 -11.20 -12.78
CA ILE A 154 1.78 -11.89 -12.72
C ILE A 154 1.55 -12.60 -14.06
N ASP A 155 1.36 -13.92 -14.02
CA ASP A 155 0.92 -14.68 -15.19
C ASP A 155 -0.54 -14.35 -15.47
N HIS A 156 -0.78 -13.77 -16.65
CA HIS A 156 -2.10 -13.37 -17.08
C HIS A 156 -2.67 -14.18 -18.25
N SER A 157 -2.03 -15.29 -18.59
CA SER A 157 -2.39 -16.12 -19.75
C SER A 157 -3.81 -16.69 -19.71
N SER A 158 -4.44 -16.74 -18.53
CA SER A 158 -5.83 -17.18 -18.34
C SER A 158 -6.88 -16.07 -18.40
N LEU A 159 -6.48 -14.79 -18.48
CA LEU A 159 -7.38 -13.65 -18.35
C LEU A 159 -8.37 -13.58 -19.52
N VAL A 160 -9.67 -13.52 -19.20
CA VAL A 160 -10.74 -13.32 -20.19
C VAL A 160 -11.51 -12.02 -19.94
N LEU A 161 -12.40 -11.63 -20.88
CA LEU A 161 -13.22 -10.42 -20.75
C LEU A 161 -14.07 -10.46 -19.48
N GLY A 162 -14.08 -9.37 -18.71
CA GLY A 162 -14.76 -9.28 -17.41
C GLY A 162 -13.96 -9.86 -16.24
N GLU A 163 -12.73 -10.36 -16.47
CA GLU A 163 -11.78 -10.71 -15.41
C GLU A 163 -10.68 -9.65 -15.29
N THR A 164 -10.13 -9.56 -14.09
CA THR A 164 -9.09 -8.59 -13.72
C THR A 164 -7.99 -9.27 -12.93
N ILE A 165 -6.85 -8.60 -12.81
CA ILE A 165 -5.79 -8.94 -11.86
C ILE A 165 -6.16 -8.29 -10.53
N GLN A 166 -6.32 -9.07 -9.47
CA GLN A 166 -6.80 -8.61 -8.17
C GLN A 166 -5.81 -8.94 -7.08
N LEU A 167 -5.56 -7.97 -6.20
CA LEU A 167 -4.81 -8.19 -4.97
C LEU A 167 -5.61 -9.14 -4.08
N ILE A 168 -4.99 -10.27 -3.72
CA ILE A 168 -5.55 -11.23 -2.77
C ILE A 168 -5.65 -10.54 -1.41
N ALA A 169 -6.84 -10.58 -0.84
CA ALA A 169 -7.15 -9.88 0.39
C ALA A 169 -6.22 -10.25 1.56
N GLY A 170 -5.77 -9.22 2.28
CA GLY A 170 -4.83 -9.33 3.40
C GLY A 170 -3.35 -9.44 3.00
N LEU A 171 -3.03 -9.44 1.70
CA LEU A 171 -1.66 -9.41 1.22
C LEU A 171 -1.22 -7.97 0.90
N PRO A 172 0.07 -7.65 1.05
CA PRO A 172 0.55 -6.27 0.92
C PRO A 172 0.69 -5.78 -0.53
N GLY A 173 0.53 -6.66 -1.53
CA GLY A 173 0.68 -6.27 -2.95
C GLY A 173 2.13 -6.16 -3.44
N HIS A 174 3.13 -6.57 -2.66
CA HIS A 174 4.55 -6.38 -3.01
C HIS A 174 5.20 -7.47 -3.88
N GLN A 175 4.43 -8.37 -4.50
CA GLN A 175 4.95 -9.44 -5.36
C GLN A 175 3.81 -10.05 -6.19
N ALA A 176 4.14 -10.73 -7.28
CA ALA A 176 3.14 -11.28 -8.22
C ALA A 176 2.23 -12.32 -7.57
N ALA A 177 2.77 -13.16 -6.67
CA ALA A 177 2.00 -14.14 -5.92
C ALA A 177 0.96 -13.53 -4.97
N HIS A 178 0.96 -12.20 -4.77
CA HIS A 178 -0.10 -11.52 -4.04
C HIS A 178 -1.34 -11.23 -4.89
N TYR A 179 -1.28 -11.47 -6.19
CA TYR A 179 -2.38 -11.20 -7.09
C TYR A 179 -2.93 -12.49 -7.68
N ALA A 180 -4.22 -12.48 -7.99
CA ALA A 180 -4.92 -13.57 -8.66
C ALA A 180 -5.80 -13.02 -9.78
N ILE A 181 -6.13 -13.86 -10.75
CA ILE A 181 -7.13 -13.53 -11.77
C ILE A 181 -8.50 -14.01 -11.30
N GLY A 182 -9.50 -13.16 -11.44
CA GLY A 182 -10.89 -13.50 -11.17
C GLY A 182 -11.87 -12.53 -11.83
N PRO A 183 -13.19 -12.80 -11.72
CA PRO A 183 -14.22 -11.87 -12.17
C PRO A 183 -14.05 -10.51 -11.51
N SER A 184 -14.18 -9.42 -12.27
CA SER A 184 -13.93 -8.07 -11.77
C SER A 184 -14.68 -7.78 -10.46
N SER A 185 -13.96 -7.17 -9.52
CA SER A 185 -14.46 -6.69 -8.24
C SER A 185 -14.30 -5.17 -8.09
N LEU A 186 -14.03 -4.44 -9.18
CA LEU A 186 -13.82 -2.99 -9.16
C LEU A 186 -14.94 -2.27 -8.39
N GLY A 187 -14.55 -1.41 -7.46
CA GLY A 187 -15.44 -0.65 -6.58
C GLY A 187 -16.01 -1.44 -5.41
N VAL A 188 -15.61 -2.70 -5.25
CA VAL A 188 -15.92 -3.51 -4.08
C VAL A 188 -14.68 -3.57 -3.22
N ASP A 189 -14.84 -3.24 -1.94
CA ASP A 189 -13.74 -3.32 -1.00
C ASP A 189 -13.24 -4.77 -0.94
N ASN A 190 -12.00 -4.98 -1.38
CA ASN A 190 -11.29 -6.24 -1.26
C ASN A 190 -10.82 -6.51 0.19
N SER A 191 -11.32 -5.73 1.18
CA SER A 191 -11.04 -5.93 2.60
C SER A 191 -11.49 -7.31 3.09
N ILE A 192 -10.51 -8.20 3.29
CA ILE A 192 -10.53 -9.04 4.49
C ILE A 192 -10.06 -8.14 5.64
N PRO A 193 -10.72 -8.18 6.81
CA PRO A 193 -10.40 -7.34 7.95
C PRO A 193 -8.90 -7.31 8.25
N GLU A 194 -8.40 -6.10 8.56
CA GLU A 194 -7.13 -5.85 9.26
C GLU A 194 -6.80 -7.05 10.15
N PRO A 195 -5.58 -7.64 10.08
CA PRO A 195 -5.21 -8.68 11.02
C PRO A 195 -5.37 -8.07 12.39
N ALA A 196 -6.46 -8.47 13.08
CA ALA A 196 -6.80 -7.96 14.39
C ALA A 196 -5.50 -7.99 15.18
N THR A 197 -5.01 -6.81 15.55
CA THR A 197 -3.85 -6.67 16.43
C THR A 197 -4.07 -7.72 17.48
N LEU A 198 -3.20 -8.74 17.53
CA LEU A 198 -3.42 -9.94 18.32
C LEU A 198 -3.53 -9.45 19.76
N GLY A 199 -4.76 -9.14 20.14
CA GLY A 199 -5.12 -8.50 21.37
C GLY A 199 -4.79 -9.58 22.35
N LEU A 200 -3.68 -9.38 23.04
CA LEU A 200 -3.14 -10.25 24.04
C LEU A 200 -4.26 -10.48 25.06
N LEU A 201 -5.07 -11.50 24.82
CA LEU A 201 -6.14 -11.98 25.68
C LEU A 201 -5.45 -12.78 26.79
N LEU A 202 -4.63 -12.09 27.57
CA LEU A 202 -4.27 -12.50 28.91
C LEU A 202 -5.34 -11.91 29.82
N ALA A 203 -6.26 -12.79 30.19
CA ALA A 203 -7.32 -12.53 31.14
C ALA A 203 -6.79 -11.85 32.41
N GLY A 204 -7.36 -10.68 32.69
CA GLY A 204 -7.76 -10.16 33.99
C GLY A 204 -6.87 -10.40 35.22
N LEU A 205 -6.34 -9.29 35.76
CA LEU A 205 -6.62 -8.91 37.14
C LEU A 205 -6.48 -7.40 37.31
N ALA A 206 -7.63 -6.75 37.53
CA ALA A 206 -7.90 -5.47 38.17
C ALA A 206 -6.80 -4.38 38.18
N PHE A 207 -7.10 -3.21 37.61
CA PHE A 207 -7.29 -1.99 38.41
C PHE A 207 -8.01 -0.91 37.57
N ALA A 208 -9.07 -0.36 38.14
CA ALA A 208 -9.82 0.74 37.58
C ALA A 208 -8.95 2.01 37.46
N GLY A 209 -9.04 2.73 36.33
CA GLY A 209 -8.44 4.06 36.28
C GLY A 209 -8.31 4.72 34.92
N ARG A 210 -9.40 5.40 34.52
CA ARG A 210 -9.47 6.61 33.66
C ARG A 210 -8.98 6.55 32.20
N ARG A 211 -9.96 6.89 31.35
CA ARG A 211 -9.83 7.37 29.96
C ARG A 211 -8.78 8.47 29.83
N CYS A 212 -7.98 8.39 28.76
CA CYS A 212 -7.93 9.38 27.69
C CYS A 212 -7.86 8.60 26.37
#